data_AF-A0A359E2V5-F1
#
_entry.id   AF-A0A359E2V5-F1
#
_cell.length_a   1.000
_cell.length_b   1.000
_cell.length_c   1.000
_cell.angle_alpha   90.00
_cell.angle_beta   90.00
_cell.angle_gamma   90.00
#
_symmetry.space_group_name_H-M   'P 1'
#
loop_
_entity.id
_entity.type
_entity.pdbx_description
1 polymer ?
#
loop_
_entity_poly.entity_id
_entity_poly.type
_entity_poly.pdbx_seq_one_letter_code
_entity_poly.pdbx_strand_id
1 'polypeptide(L)'
;MLEQPTLTFGEYTLVYNMLSFAIASMIFSGLFFVLSRDRVAPKYRISLVVSTLVVGIAAYHYLRIFNSWEAAYMITDAGNYIASGKPFNDAYRYIDWLLTVPLLVVELVLVIGLAKDKQSSMLTKLVIAAFLMILLGYPGEILMDDSLFSMRGLWGLLSTIPFIYIVYVLWGELGTAMADQTGKVQILFRNIRLLLLA
;
A
#
# COMPACT_ATOMS: atom_id res chain seq x y z
N MET A 1 3.24 -7.24 -24.81
CA MET A 1 4.14 -6.96 -23.66
C MET A 1 4.92 -5.73 -24.07
N LEU A 2 4.81 -4.60 -23.35
CA LEU A 2 5.61 -3.43 -23.68
C LEU A 2 7.08 -3.83 -23.53
N GLU A 3 7.89 -3.63 -24.58
CA GLU A 3 9.33 -3.82 -24.46
C GLU A 3 9.85 -2.79 -23.45
N GLN A 4 10.62 -3.25 -22.46
CA GLN A 4 11.22 -2.35 -21.49
C GLN A 4 12.15 -1.36 -22.21
N PRO A 5 12.06 -0.05 -21.90
CA PRO A 5 12.89 0.95 -22.56
C PRO A 5 14.35 0.77 -22.14
N THR A 6 15.29 1.14 -23.03
CA THR A 6 16.70 1.31 -22.66
C THR A 6 16.83 2.40 -21.60
N LEU A 7 17.61 2.12 -20.54
CA LEU A 7 17.87 3.03 -19.44
C LEU A 7 19.35 3.41 -19.39
N THR A 8 19.62 4.65 -19.00
CA THR A 8 20.94 5.07 -18.55
C THR A 8 21.34 4.36 -17.26
N PHE A 9 22.63 4.35 -16.95
CA PHE A 9 23.12 3.85 -15.66
C PHE A 9 22.41 4.51 -14.47
N GLY A 10 22.19 5.83 -14.53
CA GLY A 10 21.56 6.59 -13.45
C GLY A 10 20.09 6.21 -13.23
N GLU A 11 19.30 6.09 -14.32
CA GLU A 11 17.89 5.70 -14.24
C GLU A 11 17.70 4.30 -13.67
N TYR A 12 18.48 3.33 -14.15
CA TYR A 12 18.43 1.96 -13.62
C TYR A 12 18.82 1.92 -12.14
N THR A 13 19.94 2.57 -11.81
CA THR A 13 20.51 2.55 -10.45
C THR A 13 19.60 3.27 -9.46
N LEU A 14 18.87 4.32 -9.88
CA LEU A 14 17.88 4.99 -9.04
C LEU A 14 16.78 4.03 -8.62
N VAL A 15 16.12 3.36 -9.57
CA VAL A 15 15.03 2.42 -9.27
C VAL A 15 15.54 1.24 -8.43
N TYR A 16 16.68 0.68 -8.80
CA TYR A 16 17.34 -0.40 -8.05
C TYR A 16 17.56 -0.04 -6.58
N ASN A 17 18.13 1.14 -6.31
CA ASN A 17 18.39 1.60 -4.95
C ASN A 17 17.11 1.95 -4.20
N MET A 18 16.09 2.50 -4.86
CA MET A 18 14.80 2.79 -4.23
C MET A 18 14.06 1.51 -3.83
N LEU A 19 14.12 0.46 -4.65
CA LEU A 19 13.58 -0.86 -4.31
C LEU A 19 14.37 -1.49 -3.14
N SER A 20 15.69 -1.41 -3.17
CA SER A 20 16.55 -1.88 -2.07
C SER A 20 16.26 -1.15 -0.75
N PHE A 21 16.14 0.19 -0.82
CA PHE A 21 15.77 1.03 0.30
C PHE A 21 14.42 0.60 0.89
N ALA A 22 13.40 0.42 0.04
CA ALA A 22 12.08 0.01 0.48
C ALA A 22 12.09 -1.37 1.18
N ILE A 23 12.83 -2.35 0.66
CA ILE A 23 12.98 -3.67 1.31
C ILE A 23 13.56 -3.49 2.72
N ALA A 24 14.67 -2.75 2.84
CA ALA A 24 15.29 -2.51 4.13
C ALA A 24 14.33 -1.79 5.09
N SER A 25 13.68 -0.71 4.64
CA SER A 25 12.70 0.03 5.43
C SER A 25 11.58 -0.88 5.95
N MET A 26 10.97 -1.70 5.10
CA MET A 26 9.87 -2.57 5.50
C MET A 26 10.30 -3.63 6.53
N ILE A 27 11.47 -4.26 6.33
CA ILE A 27 12.02 -5.25 7.26
C ILE A 27 12.27 -4.61 8.63
N PHE A 28 12.99 -3.48 8.67
CA PHE A 28 13.34 -2.84 9.94
C PHE A 28 12.12 -2.19 10.62
N SER A 29 11.13 -1.72 9.86
CA SER A 29 9.82 -1.33 10.41
C SER A 29 9.09 -2.51 11.05
N GLY A 30 9.09 -3.69 10.42
CA GLY A 30 8.48 -4.90 10.99
C GLY A 30 9.14 -5.31 12.31
N LEU A 31 10.47 -5.29 12.34
CA LEU A 31 11.25 -5.51 13.58
C LEU A 31 10.89 -4.47 14.64
N PHE A 32 10.80 -3.20 14.27
CA PHE A 32 10.42 -2.14 15.19
C PHE A 32 9.02 -2.36 15.78
N PHE A 33 8.01 -2.68 14.96
CA PHE A 33 6.64 -2.88 15.42
C PHE A 33 6.50 -4.09 16.36
N VAL A 34 7.10 -5.23 16.01
CA VAL A 34 7.03 -6.43 16.86
C VAL A 34 7.75 -6.21 18.20
N LEU A 35 8.91 -5.56 18.19
CA LEU A 35 9.67 -5.26 19.42
C LEU A 35 9.00 -4.15 20.26
N SER A 36 8.21 -3.29 19.64
CA SER A 36 7.48 -2.22 20.33
C SER A 36 6.13 -2.67 20.87
N ARG A 37 5.68 -3.90 20.59
CA ARG A 37 4.37 -4.43 21.00
C ARG A 37 4.08 -4.23 22.48
N ASP A 38 5.05 -4.51 23.35
CA ASP A 38 4.83 -4.41 24.80
C ASP A 38 4.99 -2.98 25.37
N ARG A 39 5.31 -2.01 24.51
CA ARG A 39 5.40 -0.57 24.86
C ARG A 39 4.06 0.16 24.80
N VAL A 40 3.00 -0.52 24.36
CA VAL A 40 1.63 0.01 24.34
C VAL A 40 0.71 -0.81 25.25
N ALA A 41 -0.40 -0.18 25.68
CA ALA A 41 -1.41 -0.85 26.49
C ALA A 41 -1.94 -2.11 25.77
N PRO A 42 -2.34 -3.18 26.50
CA PRO A 42 -2.76 -4.45 25.91
C PRO A 42 -3.78 -4.34 24.77
N LYS A 43 -4.74 -3.42 24.89
CA LYS A 43 -5.78 -3.15 23.87
C LYS A 43 -5.23 -2.68 22.51
N TYR A 44 -4.05 -2.06 22.46
CA TYR A 44 -3.43 -1.56 21.22
C TYR A 44 -2.38 -2.51 20.64
N ARG A 45 -2.04 -3.60 21.33
CA ARG A 45 -1.01 -4.52 20.85
C ARG A 45 -1.37 -5.17 19.52
N ILE A 46 -2.67 -5.37 19.29
CA ILE A 46 -3.16 -5.95 18.04
C ILE A 46 -2.86 -5.05 16.84
N SER A 47 -2.91 -3.71 16.98
CA SER A 47 -2.58 -2.83 15.86
C SER A 47 -1.14 -3.00 15.43
N LEU A 48 -0.19 -3.07 16.38
CA LEU A 48 1.23 -3.31 16.08
C LEU A 48 1.50 -4.68 15.44
N VAL A 49 0.73 -5.72 15.81
CA VAL A 49 0.81 -7.03 15.14
C VAL A 49 0.34 -6.91 13.69
N VAL A 50 -0.77 -6.19 13.45
CA VAL A 50 -1.25 -5.92 12.09
C VAL A 50 -0.23 -5.10 11.29
N SER A 51 0.37 -4.04 11.86
CA SER A 51 1.42 -3.26 11.18
C SER A 51 2.61 -4.14 10.81
N THR A 52 3.02 -5.05 11.69
CA THR A 52 4.11 -6.02 11.44
C THR A 52 3.78 -6.93 10.26
N LEU A 53 2.54 -7.44 10.18
CA LEU A 53 2.08 -8.25 9.07
C LEU A 53 2.09 -7.47 7.75
N VAL A 54 1.58 -6.23 7.76
CA VAL A 54 1.55 -5.36 6.58
C VAL A 54 2.94 -5.17 6.00
N VAL A 55 3.90 -4.71 6.81
CA VAL A 55 5.26 -4.44 6.32
C VAL A 55 6.04 -5.73 6.03
N GLY A 56 5.72 -6.85 6.69
CA GLY A 56 6.29 -8.16 6.37
C GLY A 56 5.85 -8.66 4.99
N ILE A 57 4.55 -8.53 4.66
CA ILE A 57 4.01 -8.85 3.34
C ILE A 57 4.63 -7.94 2.28
N ALA A 58 4.71 -6.63 2.55
CA ALA A 58 5.33 -5.66 1.66
C ALA A 58 6.82 -5.97 1.43
N ALA A 59 7.59 -6.30 2.48
CA ALA A 59 9.00 -6.67 2.34
C ALA A 59 9.20 -7.87 1.39
N TYR A 60 8.37 -8.91 1.53
CA TYR A 60 8.39 -10.06 0.62
C TYR A 60 8.10 -9.64 -0.83
N HIS A 61 7.03 -8.88 -1.07
CA HIS A 61 6.68 -8.46 -2.43
C HIS A 61 7.71 -7.51 -3.03
N TYR A 62 8.27 -6.59 -2.26
CA TYR A 62 9.36 -5.71 -2.72
C TYR A 62 10.63 -6.49 -3.05
N LEU A 63 10.95 -7.57 -2.33
CA LEU A 63 12.03 -8.48 -2.72
C LEU A 63 11.75 -9.14 -4.07
N ARG A 64 10.50 -9.59 -4.31
CA ARG A 64 10.10 -10.16 -5.61
C ARG A 64 10.17 -9.13 -6.74
N ILE A 65 9.76 -7.89 -6.49
CA ILE A 65 9.82 -6.78 -7.43
C ILE A 65 11.27 -6.43 -7.76
N PHE A 66 12.13 -6.34 -6.74
CA PHE A 66 13.56 -6.10 -6.91
C PHE A 66 14.22 -7.17 -7.79
N ASN A 67 13.99 -8.46 -7.48
CA ASN A 67 14.50 -9.55 -8.31
C ASN A 67 13.95 -9.51 -9.74
N SER A 68 12.69 -9.11 -9.91
CA SER A 68 12.08 -8.95 -11.23
C SER A 68 12.69 -7.78 -12.01
N TRP A 69 13.02 -6.67 -11.33
CA TRP A 69 13.68 -5.51 -11.92
C TRP A 69 15.09 -5.85 -12.40
N GLU A 70 15.88 -6.48 -11.53
CA GLU A 70 17.23 -6.93 -11.84
C GLU A 70 17.22 -7.93 -13.02
N ALA A 71 16.29 -8.88 -13.01
CA ALA A 71 16.17 -9.86 -14.07
C ALA A 71 15.69 -9.27 -15.41
N ALA A 72 14.95 -8.16 -15.41
CA ALA A 72 14.36 -7.55 -16.61
C ALA A 72 15.38 -6.76 -17.45
N TYR A 73 16.54 -6.43 -16.87
CA TYR A 73 17.57 -5.63 -17.51
C TYR A 73 18.92 -6.33 -17.56
N MET A 74 19.74 -5.97 -18.53
CA MET A 74 21.14 -6.35 -18.61
C MET A 74 21.99 -5.16 -19.03
N ILE A 75 23.22 -5.08 -18.50
CA ILE A 75 24.16 -4.02 -18.85
C ILE A 75 24.86 -4.33 -20.17
N THR A 76 24.99 -3.31 -21.02
CA THR A 76 25.75 -3.36 -22.28
C THR A 76 27.19 -2.90 -22.05
N ASP A 77 28.09 -3.20 -22.98
CA ASP A 77 29.48 -2.71 -22.94
C ASP A 77 29.57 -1.18 -22.93
N ALA A 78 28.54 -0.49 -23.46
CA ALA A 78 28.41 0.96 -23.45
C ALA A 78 27.94 1.53 -22.09
N GLY A 79 27.64 0.69 -21.09
CA GLY A 79 27.17 1.08 -19.76
C GLY A 79 25.68 1.40 -19.64
N ASN A 80 24.90 1.22 -20.71
CA ASN A 80 23.44 1.35 -20.68
C ASN A 80 22.77 0.02 -20.31
N TYR A 81 21.60 0.09 -19.71
CA TYR A 81 20.76 -1.06 -19.39
C TYR A 81 19.69 -1.26 -20.47
N ILE A 82 19.62 -2.46 -21.05
CA ILE A 82 18.63 -2.83 -22.07
C ILE A 82 17.77 -3.98 -21.57
N ALA A 83 16.61 -4.19 -22.21
CA ALA A 83 15.74 -5.32 -21.90
C ALA A 83 16.49 -6.65 -22.05
N SER A 84 16.42 -7.50 -21.03
CA SER A 84 17.03 -8.85 -21.03
C SER A 84 16.19 -9.90 -21.76
N GLY A 85 14.99 -9.54 -22.19
CA GLY A 85 13.96 -10.45 -22.69
C GLY A 85 13.07 -11.07 -21.59
N LYS A 86 13.35 -10.82 -20.30
CA LYS A 86 12.46 -11.20 -19.20
C LYS A 86 11.51 -10.04 -18.85
N PRO A 87 10.20 -10.28 -18.67
CA PRO A 87 9.28 -9.23 -18.27
C PRO A 87 9.54 -8.73 -16.85
N PHE A 88 9.35 -7.44 -16.64
CA PHE A 88 9.12 -6.89 -15.32
C PHE A 88 7.69 -7.21 -14.89
N ASN A 89 7.49 -7.68 -13.66
CA ASN A 89 6.20 -8.16 -13.20
C ASN A 89 5.56 -7.21 -12.18
N ASP A 90 4.68 -6.34 -12.66
CA ASP A 90 3.91 -5.39 -11.85
C ASP A 90 2.86 -6.06 -10.95
N ALA A 91 2.47 -7.30 -11.23
CA ALA A 91 1.42 -7.99 -10.47
C ALA A 91 1.81 -8.23 -9.01
N TYR A 92 3.11 -8.31 -8.69
CA TYR A 92 3.55 -8.44 -7.29
C TYR A 92 3.04 -7.30 -6.42
N ARG A 93 2.99 -6.07 -6.95
CA ARG A 93 2.47 -4.92 -6.20
C ARG A 93 0.95 -4.96 -6.05
N TYR A 94 0.23 -5.43 -7.07
CA TYR A 94 -1.22 -5.59 -6.96
C TYR A 94 -1.63 -6.65 -5.93
N ILE A 95 -0.91 -7.77 -5.86
CA ILE A 95 -1.15 -8.78 -4.82
C ILE A 95 -0.78 -8.26 -3.45
N ASP A 96 0.31 -7.49 -3.33
CA ASP A 96 0.67 -6.80 -2.10
C ASP A 96 -0.48 -5.88 -1.62
N TRP A 97 -1.05 -5.06 -2.50
CA TRP A 97 -2.17 -4.18 -2.17
C TRP A 97 -3.42 -4.94 -1.76
N LEU A 98 -3.76 -6.02 -2.48
CA LEU A 98 -4.91 -6.86 -2.16
C LEU A 98 -4.85 -7.40 -0.72
N LEU A 99 -3.65 -7.68 -0.23
CA LEU A 99 -3.42 -8.17 1.13
C LEU A 99 -3.29 -7.04 2.16
N THR A 100 -2.55 -5.99 1.83
CA THR A 100 -2.13 -4.96 2.79
C THR A 100 -3.16 -3.84 2.97
N VAL A 101 -3.88 -3.43 1.93
CA VAL A 101 -4.87 -2.34 2.03
C VAL A 101 -5.99 -2.69 3.01
N PRO A 102 -6.61 -3.89 2.97
CA PRO A 102 -7.59 -4.26 3.99
C PRO A 102 -7.02 -4.25 5.42
N LEU A 103 -5.77 -4.71 5.60
CA LEU A 103 -5.10 -4.73 6.90
C LEU A 103 -4.79 -3.32 7.42
N LEU A 104 -4.36 -2.39 6.57
CA LEU A 104 -4.15 -0.99 6.93
C LEU A 104 -5.44 -0.34 7.42
N VAL A 105 -6.57 -0.64 6.77
CA VAL A 105 -7.87 -0.14 7.22
C VAL A 105 -8.27 -0.78 8.56
N VAL A 106 -8.05 -2.09 8.75
CA VAL A 106 -8.27 -2.77 10.03
C VAL A 106 -7.45 -2.13 11.14
N GLU A 107 -6.16 -1.92 10.91
CA GLU A 107 -5.24 -1.29 11.86
C GLU A 107 -5.73 0.09 12.30
N LEU A 108 -6.10 0.94 11.34
CA LEU A 108 -6.58 2.28 11.62
C LEU A 108 -7.85 2.26 12.48
N VAL A 109 -8.81 1.40 12.15
CA VAL A 109 -10.07 1.31 12.90
C VAL A 109 -9.84 0.78 14.31
N LEU A 110 -8.88 -0.11 14.51
CA LEU A 110 -8.49 -0.61 15.83
C LEU A 110 -7.90 0.49 16.73
N VAL A 111 -7.19 1.47 16.18
CA VAL A 111 -6.60 2.57 16.97
C VAL A 111 -7.57 3.71 17.27
N ILE A 112 -8.62 3.90 16.46
CA ILE A 112 -9.66 4.92 16.68
C ILE A 112 -10.45 4.64 17.98
N GLY A 113 -10.57 3.37 18.39
CA GLY A 113 -11.15 3.00 19.69
C GLY A 113 -12.68 3.11 19.76
N LEU A 114 -13.38 2.77 18.68
CA LEU A 114 -14.84 2.76 18.60
C LEU A 114 -15.49 1.73 19.51
N ALA A 115 -16.79 1.91 19.80
CA ALA A 115 -17.61 0.87 20.43
C ALA A 115 -17.64 -0.41 19.56
N LYS A 116 -17.58 -1.59 20.20
CA LYS A 116 -17.37 -2.89 19.52
C LYS A 116 -18.35 -3.16 18.37
N ASP A 117 -19.63 -2.83 18.54
CA ASP A 117 -20.66 -3.09 17.53
C ASP A 117 -20.49 -2.19 16.30
N LYS A 118 -20.22 -0.90 16.53
CA LYS A 118 -19.91 0.06 15.46
C LYS A 118 -18.64 -0.36 14.74
N GLN A 119 -17.62 -0.77 15.49
CA GLN A 119 -16.33 -1.22 14.96
C GLN A 119 -16.49 -2.43 14.03
N SER A 120 -17.21 -3.47 14.45
CA SER A 120 -17.31 -4.72 13.70
C SER A 120 -18.07 -4.54 12.37
N SER A 121 -19.19 -3.81 12.40
CA SER A 121 -19.96 -3.46 11.20
C SER A 121 -19.15 -2.62 10.21
N MET A 122 -18.41 -1.64 10.73
CA MET A 122 -17.60 -0.74 9.91
C MET A 122 -16.38 -1.46 9.30
N LEU A 123 -15.67 -2.27 10.09
CA LEU A 123 -14.56 -3.10 9.60
C LEU A 123 -15.00 -3.97 8.43
N THR A 124 -16.14 -4.66 8.57
CA THR A 124 -16.66 -5.53 7.50
C THR A 124 -16.88 -4.75 6.21
N LYS A 125 -17.55 -3.60 6.28
CA LYS A 125 -17.82 -2.77 5.10
C LYS A 125 -16.55 -2.22 4.45
N LEU A 126 -15.63 -1.72 5.27
CA LEU A 126 -14.39 -1.11 4.78
C LEU A 126 -13.42 -2.14 4.20
N VAL A 127 -13.33 -3.33 4.80
CA VAL A 127 -12.53 -4.44 4.26
C VAL A 127 -13.09 -4.91 2.92
N ILE A 128 -14.41 -5.09 2.80
CA ILE A 128 -15.06 -5.44 1.52
C ILE A 128 -14.80 -4.34 0.49
N ALA A 129 -14.96 -3.07 0.86
CA ALA A 129 -14.67 -1.96 -0.03
C ALA A 129 -13.19 -1.96 -0.48
N ALA A 130 -12.24 -2.22 0.42
CA ALA A 130 -10.81 -2.29 0.10
C ALA A 130 -10.51 -3.43 -0.90
N PHE A 131 -11.11 -4.61 -0.69
CA PHE A 131 -10.99 -5.72 -1.66
C PHE A 131 -11.59 -5.35 -3.02
N LEU A 132 -12.80 -4.80 -3.05
CA LEU A 132 -13.47 -4.39 -4.29
C LEU A 132 -12.66 -3.32 -5.04
N MET A 133 -12.07 -2.35 -4.32
CA MET A 133 -11.23 -1.32 -4.91
C MET A 133 -10.07 -1.92 -5.70
N ILE A 134 -9.33 -2.87 -5.12
CA ILE A 134 -8.19 -3.51 -5.80
C ILE A 134 -8.66 -4.44 -6.92
N LEU A 135 -9.71 -5.23 -6.70
CA LEU A 135 -10.26 -6.15 -7.70
C LEU A 135 -10.80 -5.43 -8.94
N LEU A 136 -11.45 -4.28 -8.76
CA LEU A 136 -11.94 -3.46 -9.88
C LEU A 136 -10.81 -2.74 -10.61
N GLY A 137 -9.72 -2.40 -9.92
CA GLY A 137 -8.56 -1.74 -10.52
C GLY A 137 -7.71 -2.66 -11.38
N TYR A 138 -7.55 -3.93 -10.98
CA TYR A 138 -6.65 -4.88 -11.64
C TYR A 138 -6.92 -5.10 -13.15
N PRO A 139 -8.18 -5.24 -13.62
CA PRO A 139 -8.45 -5.30 -15.06
C PRO A 139 -7.98 -4.06 -15.81
N GLY A 140 -8.01 -2.88 -15.20
CA GLY A 140 -7.49 -1.65 -15.79
C GLY A 140 -5.97 -1.67 -15.96
N GLU A 141 -5.25 -2.25 -15.00
CA GLU A 141 -3.78 -2.30 -15.00
C GLU A 141 -3.20 -3.15 -16.13
N ILE A 142 -3.86 -4.28 -16.44
CA ILE A 142 -3.37 -5.22 -17.44
C ILE A 142 -3.68 -4.76 -18.87
N LEU A 143 -4.44 -3.67 -19.04
CA LEU A 143 -4.75 -3.11 -20.35
C LEU A 143 -3.60 -2.22 -20.84
N MET A 144 -3.33 -2.29 -22.14
CA MET A 144 -2.23 -1.54 -22.79
C MET A 144 -2.67 -0.16 -23.30
N ASP A 145 -3.95 0.20 -23.15
CA ASP A 145 -4.50 1.49 -23.59
C ASP A 145 -4.46 2.50 -22.44
N ASP A 146 -3.71 3.57 -22.61
CA ASP A 146 -3.51 4.63 -21.62
C ASP A 146 -4.53 5.77 -21.72
N SER A 147 -5.50 5.68 -22.63
CA SER A 147 -6.55 6.69 -22.80
C SER A 147 -7.54 6.71 -21.63
N LEU A 148 -7.95 7.91 -21.20
CA LEU A 148 -9.00 8.10 -20.18
C LEU A 148 -10.37 7.58 -20.64
N PHE A 149 -10.68 7.71 -21.93
CA PHE A 149 -11.96 7.27 -22.51
C PHE A 149 -11.85 5.84 -23.07
N SER A 150 -11.18 4.96 -22.33
CA SER A 150 -10.98 3.55 -22.67
C SER A 150 -11.52 2.62 -21.57
N MET A 151 -11.37 1.32 -21.77
CA MET A 151 -11.62 0.33 -20.73
C MET A 151 -10.73 0.54 -19.49
N ARG A 152 -9.49 1.04 -19.65
CA ARG A 152 -8.61 1.38 -18.51
C ARG A 152 -9.24 2.47 -17.65
N GLY A 153 -9.75 3.53 -18.29
CA GLY A 153 -10.46 4.61 -17.60
C GLY A 153 -11.75 4.15 -16.92
N LEU A 154 -12.52 3.26 -17.55
CA LEU A 154 -13.74 2.68 -16.95
C LEU A 154 -13.41 1.89 -15.67
N TRP A 155 -12.42 0.98 -15.72
CA TRP A 155 -12.01 0.21 -14.54
C TRP A 155 -11.43 1.10 -13.44
N GLY A 156 -10.66 2.13 -13.81
CA GLY A 156 -10.19 3.16 -12.88
C GLY A 156 -11.35 3.90 -12.19
N LEU A 157 -12.38 4.29 -12.94
CA LEU A 157 -13.59 4.91 -12.39
C LEU A 157 -14.33 3.96 -11.43
N LEU A 158 -14.50 2.69 -11.82
CA LEU A 158 -15.15 1.69 -10.98
C LEU A 158 -14.37 1.42 -9.68
N SER A 159 -13.04 1.35 -9.75
CA SER A 159 -12.15 1.24 -8.57
C SER A 159 -12.20 2.48 -7.67
N THR A 160 -12.40 3.67 -8.25
CA THR A 160 -12.50 4.94 -7.52
C THR A 160 -13.73 5.02 -6.61
N ILE A 161 -14.83 4.34 -6.95
CA ILE A 161 -16.07 4.35 -6.15
C ILE A 161 -15.86 3.81 -4.72
N PRO A 162 -15.37 2.58 -4.51
CA PRO A 162 -15.06 2.08 -3.18
C PRO A 162 -13.92 2.86 -2.50
N PHE A 163 -12.95 3.39 -3.26
CA PHE A 163 -11.93 4.28 -2.71
C PHE A 163 -12.54 5.52 -2.04
N ILE A 164 -13.40 6.25 -2.75
CA ILE A 164 -14.08 7.43 -2.22
C ILE A 164 -14.93 7.07 -0.99
N TYR A 165 -15.61 5.91 -1.02
CA TYR A 165 -16.36 5.43 0.13
C TYR A 165 -15.46 5.22 1.37
N ILE A 166 -14.31 4.55 1.22
CA ILE A 166 -13.34 4.33 2.30
C ILE A 166 -12.86 5.66 2.87
N VAL A 167 -12.42 6.58 2.00
CA VAL A 167 -11.94 7.91 2.40
C VAL A 167 -13.02 8.68 3.13
N TYR A 168 -14.25 8.72 2.60
CA TYR A 168 -15.38 9.42 3.21
C TYR A 168 -15.67 8.92 4.63
N VAL A 169 -15.76 7.60 4.82
CA VAL A 169 -16.03 6.98 6.12
C VAL A 169 -14.90 7.26 7.11
N LEU A 170 -13.65 6.97 6.71
CA LEU A 170 -12.49 7.16 7.60
C LEU A 170 -12.28 8.63 7.96
N TRP A 171 -12.50 9.54 7.01
CA TRP A 171 -12.40 10.98 7.23
C TRP A 171 -13.44 11.47 8.25
N GLY A 172 -14.66 10.93 8.21
CA GLY A 172 -15.71 11.23 9.20
C GLY A 172 -15.34 10.71 10.59
N GLU A 173 -14.98 9.43 10.69
CA GLU A 173 -14.69 8.77 11.97
C GLU A 173 -13.45 9.35 12.66
N LEU A 174 -12.39 9.65 11.90
CA LEU A 174 -11.22 10.36 12.45
C LEU A 174 -11.56 11.78 12.88
N GLY A 175 -12.50 12.44 12.19
CA GLY A 175 -13.00 13.75 12.60
C GLY A 175 -13.68 13.71 13.97
N THR A 176 -14.58 12.74 14.18
CA THR A 176 -15.25 12.52 15.47
C THR A 176 -14.24 12.15 16.55
N ALA A 177 -13.38 11.16 16.30
CA ALA A 177 -12.38 10.72 17.27
C ALA A 177 -11.39 11.83 17.63
N MET A 178 -11.04 12.72 16.70
CA MET A 178 -10.21 13.89 16.96
C MET A 178 -10.93 14.93 17.85
N ALA A 179 -12.23 15.11 17.69
CA ALA A 179 -13.01 16.06 18.50
C ALA A 179 -13.12 15.63 19.97
N ASP A 180 -13.11 14.31 20.23
CA ASP A 180 -13.21 13.72 21.57
C ASP A 180 -11.86 13.66 22.32
N GLN A 181 -10.78 14.18 21.72
CA GLN A 181 -9.42 14.05 22.25
C GLN A 181 -8.78 15.43 22.44
N THR A 182 -7.79 15.50 23.33
CA THR A 182 -7.07 16.74 23.63
C THR A 182 -5.56 16.58 23.49
N GLY A 183 -4.87 17.70 23.29
CA GLY A 183 -3.41 17.76 23.26
C GLY A 183 -2.80 16.92 22.13
N LYS A 184 -1.80 16.08 22.46
CA LYS A 184 -1.00 15.37 21.46
C LYS A 184 -1.81 14.34 20.65
N VAL A 185 -2.79 13.67 21.28
CA VAL A 185 -3.60 12.64 20.60
C VAL A 185 -4.45 13.24 19.49
N GLN A 186 -5.02 14.43 19.75
CA GLN A 186 -5.78 15.17 18.75
C GLN A 186 -4.93 15.53 17.52
N ILE A 187 -3.69 15.99 17.74
CA ILE A 187 -2.74 16.30 16.65
C ILE A 187 -2.39 15.03 15.86
N LEU A 188 -2.19 13.90 16.54
CA LEU A 188 -1.91 12.62 15.86
C LEU A 188 -3.08 12.17 14.99
N PHE A 189 -4.32 12.26 15.48
CA PHE A 189 -5.50 11.94 14.65
C PHE A 189 -5.65 12.87 13.45
N ARG A 190 -5.38 14.17 13.61
CA ARG A 190 -5.33 15.11 12.48
C ARG A 190 -4.30 14.69 11.45
N ASN A 191 -3.09 14.34 11.89
CA ASN A 191 -2.00 13.96 11.00
C ASN A 191 -2.29 12.63 10.28
N ILE A 192 -2.87 11.64 10.96
CA ILE A 192 -3.34 10.39 10.34
C ILE A 192 -4.37 10.70 9.25
N ARG A 193 -5.33 11.58 9.54
CA ARG A 193 -6.37 11.98 8.59
C ARG A 193 -5.79 12.64 7.32
N LEU A 194 -4.76 13.45 7.47
CA LEU A 194 -4.04 14.04 6.33
C LEU A 194 -3.21 13.00 5.58
N LEU A 195 -2.55 12.09 6.29
CA LEU A 195 -1.76 11.02 5.69
C LEU A 195 -2.61 10.06 4.86
N LEU A 196 -3.88 9.86 5.19
CA LEU A 196 -4.81 9.09 4.37
C LEU A 196 -5.07 9.68 2.97
N LEU A 197 -4.83 10.98 2.78
CA LEU A 197 -5.04 11.67 1.51
C LEU A 197 -3.75 11.94 0.73
N ALA A 198 -2.59 11.76 1.36
CA ALA A 198 -1.28 12.08 0.81
C ALA A 198 -0.68 10.87 0.10
#